data_AF-A0AA86UEK4-F1
#
_entry.id   AF-A0AA86UEK4-F1
#
_cell.length_a   1.000
_cell.length_b   1.000
_cell.length_c   1.000
_cell.angle_alpha   90.00
_cell.angle_beta   90.00
_cell.angle_gamma   90.00
#
_symmetry.space_group_name_H-M   'P 1'
#
loop_
_entity.id
_entity.type
_entity.pdbx_description
1 polymer ?
#
loop_
_entity_poly.entity_id
_entity_poly.type
_entity_poly.pdbx_seq_one_letter_code
_entity_poly.pdbx_strand_id
1 'polypeptide(L)'
;MTDPRTYHKWTDAEVVLLYKTVMTTKRDWYMVHKVFPQLTQIQLQNKFQMIQKQYRRCYHQKSLRSSVSSDTLVQESDVQDTINVLLSLVKE
;
A
#
# COMPACT_ATOMS: atom_id res chain seq x y z
N MET A 1 7.79 1.24 29.66
CA MET A 1 6.55 1.99 29.35
C MET A 1 6.83 2.86 28.13
N THR A 2 6.38 2.44 26.95
CA THR A 2 6.50 3.23 25.71
C THR A 2 5.34 4.24 25.67
N ASP A 3 5.66 5.52 25.53
CA ASP A 3 4.71 6.63 25.49
C ASP A 3 3.65 6.38 24.38
N PRO A 4 2.35 6.42 24.68
CA PRO A 4 1.29 6.17 23.68
C PRO A 4 1.18 7.27 22.61
N ARG A 5 1.99 8.34 22.67
CA ARG A 5 1.95 9.47 21.72
C ARG A 5 3.14 9.56 20.77
N THR A 6 4.08 8.60 20.78
CA THR A 6 5.12 8.56 19.75
C THR A 6 4.50 8.24 18.40
N TYR A 7 4.29 9.28 17.60
CA TYR A 7 3.90 9.16 16.20
C TYR A 7 5.04 8.45 15.45
N HIS A 8 4.82 7.19 15.05
CA HIS A 8 5.74 6.49 14.18
C HIS A 8 5.78 7.19 12.82
N LYS A 9 6.94 7.72 12.45
CA LYS A 9 7.16 8.32 11.14
C LYS A 9 7.46 7.22 10.14
N TRP A 10 6.45 6.87 9.34
CA TRP A 10 6.57 5.87 8.28
C TRP A 10 7.51 6.34 7.16
N THR A 11 8.51 5.52 6.85
CA THR A 11 9.34 5.66 5.65
C THR A 11 8.70 4.95 4.46
N ASP A 12 9.10 5.32 3.23
CA ASP A 12 8.58 4.67 2.02
C ASP A 12 8.95 3.18 1.98
N ALA A 13 10.15 2.82 2.43
CA ALA A 13 10.58 1.43 2.55
C ALA A 13 9.68 0.63 3.51
N GLU A 14 9.34 1.19 4.67
CA GLU A 14 8.42 0.54 5.62
C GLU A 14 7.00 0.41 5.06
N VAL A 15 6.54 1.41 4.29
CA VAL A 15 5.22 1.36 3.64
C VAL A 15 5.16 0.24 2.62
N VAL A 16 6.19 0.11 1.77
CA VAL A 16 6.30 -0.98 0.78
C VAL A 16 6.39 -2.32 1.49
N LEU A 17 7.21 -2.42 2.54
CA LEU A 17 7.37 -3.65 3.32
C LEU A 17 6.07 -4.05 4.00
N LEU A 18 5.33 -3.10 4.61
CA LEU A 18 4.02 -3.35 5.22
C LEU A 18 3.04 -3.89 4.19
N TYR A 19 2.91 -3.22 3.05
CA TYR A 19 2.01 -3.62 1.98
C TYR A 19 2.33 -5.04 1.48
N LYS A 20 3.61 -5.29 1.15
CA LYS A 20 4.08 -6.60 0.68
C LYS A 20 3.79 -7.68 1.72
N THR A 21 4.12 -7.44 2.98
CA THR A 21 3.91 -8.40 4.07
C THR A 21 2.43 -8.74 4.23
N VAL A 22 1.56 -7.73 4.29
CA VAL A 22 0.10 -7.93 4.42
C VAL A 22 -0.46 -8.72 3.24
N MET A 23 0.02 -8.48 2.02
CA MET A 23 -0.41 -9.21 0.83
C MET A 23 0.11 -10.66 0.84
N THR A 24 1.37 -10.88 1.22
CA THR A 24 1.97 -12.22 1.32
C THR A 24 1.32 -13.07 2.41
N THR A 25 1.01 -12.50 3.57
CA THR A 25 0.39 -13.22 4.69
C THR A 25 -1.14 -13.27 4.60
N LYS A 26 -1.73 -12.81 3.50
CA LYS A 26 -3.20 -12.75 3.31
C LYS A 26 -3.92 -12.06 4.46
N ARG A 27 -3.35 -10.95 4.97
CA ARG A 27 -3.86 -10.16 6.10
C ARG A 27 -3.87 -10.89 7.46
N ASP A 28 -3.01 -11.89 7.64
CA ASP A 28 -2.70 -12.39 8.99
C ASP A 28 -1.91 -11.33 9.76
N TRP A 29 -2.63 -10.53 10.57
CA TRP A 29 -2.06 -9.46 11.38
C TRP A 29 -1.12 -9.93 12.48
N TYR A 30 -1.27 -11.18 12.93
CA TYR A 30 -0.35 -11.75 13.89
C TYR A 30 1.03 -11.96 13.25
N MET A 31 1.07 -12.50 12.02
CA MET A 31 2.32 -12.63 11.26
C MET A 31 2.90 -11.26 10.86
N VAL A 32 2.07 -10.30 10.45
CA VAL A 32 2.52 -8.94 10.12
C VAL A 32 3.14 -8.26 11.34
N HIS A 33 2.55 -8.43 12.53
CA HIS A 33 3.08 -7.87 13.77
C HIS A 33 4.44 -8.47 14.16
N LYS A 34 4.74 -9.73 13.80
CA LYS A 34 6.08 -10.30 14.00
C LYS A 34 7.17 -9.58 13.20
N VAL A 35 6.82 -8.98 12.06
CA VAL A 35 7.75 -8.20 11.23
C VAL A 35 7.91 -6.77 11.74
N PHE A 36 6.88 -6.22 12.39
CA PHE A 36 6.88 -4.87 12.97
C PHE A 36 6.58 -4.89 14.47
N PRO A 37 7.43 -5.52 15.30
CA PRO A 37 7.15 -5.72 16.73
C PRO A 37 7.08 -4.42 17.54
N GLN A 38 7.66 -3.34 17.02
CA GLN A 38 7.63 -2.00 17.61
C GLN A 38 6.30 -1.26 17.39
N LEU A 39 5.43 -1.78 16.52
CA LEU A 39 4.14 -1.19 16.18
C LEU A 39 3.01 -2.07 16.65
N THR A 40 1.97 -1.46 17.21
CA THR A 40 0.75 -2.19 17.56
C THR A 40 0.00 -2.64 16.31
N GLN A 41 -0.75 -3.74 16.42
CA GLN A 41 -1.61 -4.22 15.33
C GLN A 41 -2.57 -3.14 14.81
N ILE A 42 -3.11 -2.31 15.71
CA ILE A 42 -4.00 -1.20 15.36
C ILE A 42 -3.28 -0.17 14.47
N GLN A 43 -2.04 0.19 14.80
CA GLN A 43 -1.24 1.12 13.97
C GLN A 43 -0.97 0.54 12.58
N LEU A 44 -0.64 -0.75 12.48
CA LEU A 44 -0.40 -1.44 11.22
C LEU A 44 -1.67 -1.47 10.34
N GLN A 45 -2.81 -1.80 10.94
CA GLN A 45 -4.11 -1.82 10.27
C GLN A 45 -4.50 -0.42 9.76
N ASN A 46 -4.41 0.59 10.62
CA ASN A 46 -4.73 1.97 10.26
C ASN A 46 -3.84 2.46 9.11
N LYS A 47 -2.53 2.18 9.16
CA LYS A 47 -1.62 2.54 8.07
C LYS A 47 -1.99 1.84 6.77
N PHE A 48 -2.28 0.54 6.81
CA PHE A 48 -2.66 -0.22 5.62
C PHE A 48 -3.96 0.32 4.99
N GLN A 49 -4.96 0.65 5.80
CA GLN A 49 -6.20 1.28 5.32
C GLN A 49 -5.93 2.63 4.64
N MET A 50 -5.05 3.46 5.21
CA MET A 50 -4.65 4.73 4.59
C MET A 50 -3.97 4.50 3.23
N ILE A 51 -3.08 3.51 3.15
CA ILE A 51 -2.43 3.12 1.89
C ILE A 51 -3.50 2.74 0.86
N GLN A 52 -4.43 1.84 1.20
CA GLN A 52 -5.52 1.44 0.30
C GLN A 52 -6.39 2.62 -0.16
N LYS A 53 -6.70 3.56 0.75
CA LYS A 53 -7.47 4.76 0.42
C LYS A 53 -6.71 5.67 -0.54
N GLN A 54 -5.40 5.81 -0.38
CA GLN A 54 -4.55 6.58 -1.29
C GLN A 54 -4.49 5.94 -2.68
N TYR A 55 -4.33 4.62 -2.76
CA TYR A 55 -4.40 3.89 -4.04
C TYR A 55 -5.73 4.12 -4.77
N ARG A 56 -6.87 4.01 -4.07
CA ARG A 56 -8.20 4.27 -4.66
C ARG A 56 -8.34 5.69 -5.20
N ARG A 57 -7.80 6.69 -4.50
CA ARG A 57 -7.81 8.09 -4.94
C ARG A 57 -6.97 8.30 -6.20
N CYS A 58 -5.76 7.74 -6.24
CA CYS A 58 -4.90 7.81 -7.43
C CYS A 58 -5.55 7.11 -8.64
N TYR A 59 -6.23 5.98 -8.42
CA TYR A 59 -6.94 5.27 -9.49
C TYR A 59 -8.17 6.05 -9.99
N HIS A 60 -8.96 6.63 -9.09
CA HIS A 60 -10.12 7.45 -9.45
C HIS A 60 -9.72 8.72 -10.21
N GLN A 61 -8.60 9.34 -9.84
CA GLN A 61 -8.08 10.53 -10.53
C GLN A 61 -7.52 10.21 -11.92
N LYS A 62 -6.93 9.02 -12.12
CA LYS A 62 -6.56 8.51 -13.45
C LYS A 62 -7.79 8.21 -14.30
N SER A 63 -8.84 7.63 -13.72
CA SER A 63 -10.11 7.35 -14.40
C SER A 63 -10.77 8.62 -14.96
N LEU A 64 -10.76 9.73 -14.21
CA LEU A 64 -11.31 11.03 -14.65
C LEU A 64 -10.49 11.72 -15.75
N ARG A 65 -9.18 11.46 -15.86
CA ARG A 65 -8.34 11.97 -16.96
C ARG A 65 -8.48 11.15 -18.24
N SER A 66 -8.97 9.90 -18.16
CA SER A 66 -9.24 9.04 -19.32
C SER A 66 -10.60 9.26 -19.96
N SER A 67 -11.45 10.14 -19.41
CA SER A 67 -12.76 10.48 -20.01
C SER A 67 -12.66 11.40 -21.24
N VAL A 68 -11.52 11.38 -21.95
CA VAL A 68 -11.45 11.79 -23.35
C VAL A 68 -11.12 10.55 -24.18
N SER A 69 -12.15 10.06 -24.86
CA SER A 69 -12.18 9.02 -25.89
C SER A 69 -12.49 7.57 -25.45
N SER A 70 -13.43 7.01 -26.19
CA SER A 70 -14.32 5.88 -25.91
C SER A 70 -13.69 4.49 -25.91
N ASP A 71 -14.41 3.57 -25.26
CA ASP A 71 -14.39 2.11 -25.47
C ASP A 71 -13.03 1.44 -25.44
N THR A 72 -12.55 1.10 -24.24
CA THR A 72 -11.66 -0.07 -24.13
C THR A 72 -11.91 -0.80 -22.82
N LEU A 73 -12.32 -2.06 -22.95
CA LEU A 73 -12.49 -3.03 -21.88
C LEU A 73 -11.09 -3.31 -21.29
N VAL A 74 -10.73 -2.64 -20.19
CA VAL A 74 -9.40 -2.79 -19.58
C VAL A 74 -9.32 -4.16 -18.89
N GLN A 75 -8.56 -5.07 -19.52
CA GLN A 75 -8.21 -6.39 -19.00
C GLN A 75 -7.29 -6.26 -17.78
N GLU A 76 -7.39 -7.22 -16.84
CA GLU A 76 -6.65 -7.29 -15.58
C GLU A 76 -5.10 -7.29 -15.69
N SER A 77 -4.54 -7.24 -16.90
CA SER A 77 -3.09 -7.19 -17.14
C SER A 77 -2.42 -5.88 -16.71
N ASP A 78 -3.13 -4.74 -16.73
CA ASP A 78 -2.53 -3.41 -16.47
C ASP A 78 -2.16 -3.15 -14.99
N VAL A 79 -2.72 -3.92 -14.06
CA VAL A 79 -2.43 -3.77 -12.62
C VAL A 79 -1.02 -4.29 -12.29
N GLN A 80 -0.56 -5.31 -13.00
CA GLN A 80 0.76 -5.90 -12.80
C GLN A 80 1.87 -4.94 -13.26
N ASP A 81 1.64 -4.17 -14.33
CA ASP A 81 2.60 -3.21 -14.85
C ASP A 81 2.80 -2.00 -13.93
N THR A 82 1.74 -1.57 -13.23
CA THR A 82 1.87 -0.47 -12.25
C THR A 82 2.69 -0.89 -11.02
N ILE A 83 2.58 -2.14 -10.59
CA ILE A 83 3.40 -2.71 -9.52
C ILE A 83 4.86 -2.84 -9.98
N ASN A 84 5.10 -3.25 -11.23
CA ASN A 84 6.44 -3.31 -11.81
C ASN A 84 7.09 -1.93 -11.92
N VAL A 85 6.33 -0.87 -12.24
CA VAL A 85 6.83 0.52 -12.29
C VAL A 85 7.18 1.05 -10.89
N LEU A 86 6.40 0.69 -9.86
CA LEU A 86 6.73 1.06 -8.48
C LEU A 86 7.92 0.26 -7.92
N LEU A 87 8.14 -0.97 -8.41
CA LEU A 87 9.29 -1.80 -8.04
C LEU A 87 10.56 -1.44 -8.82
N SER A 88 10.46 -0.91 -10.05
CA SER A 88 11.62 -0.49 -10.85
C SER A 88 12.24 0.82 -10.36
N LEU A 89 11.45 1.70 -9.73
CA LEU A 89 11.92 2.95 -9.13
C LEU A 89 12.73 2.77 -7.82
N VAL A 90 12.91 1.52 -7.35
CA VAL A 90 13.64 1.19 -6.11
C VAL A 90 15.04 0.59 -6.40
N LYS A 91 15.45 0.53 -7.68
CA LYS A 91 16.82 0.13 -8.07
C LYS A 91 17.55 1.28 -8.76
N GLU A 92 18.08 2.20 -7.97
CA GLU A 92 19.34 2.92 -8.23
C GLU A 92 20.13 3.01 -6.92
#